data_AF-A0AAU2K6Q4-F1
#
_entry.id   AF-A0AAU2K6Q4-F1
#
_cell.length_a   1.000
_cell.length_b   1.000
_cell.length_c   1.000
_cell.angle_alpha   90.00
_cell.angle_beta   90.00
_cell.angle_gamma   90.00
#
_symmetry.space_group_name_H-M   'P 1'
#
loop_
_entity.id
_entity.type
_entity.pdbx_description
1 polymer ?
#
loop_
_entity_poly.entity_id
_entity_poly.type
_entity_poly.pdbx_seq_one_letter_code
_entity_poly.pdbx_strand_id
1 'polypeptide(L)'
;MFDASTAQAVAAVVTAAATGAATEAGREAWTSLLRLARRAVRRSPGTSEEDLLPVDPRDPAQVRMLAGLVLEEAARNDDFAAALESWTDAVSARLGLAPRVSGVHNEVAGNARVATVIQADTVNGGISFGQGPP
;
A
#
# COMPACT_ATOMS: atom_id res chain seq x y z
N MET A 1 11.66 9.23 7.11
CA MET A 1 12.15 7.84 6.98
C MET A 1 10.98 7.01 6.48
N PHE A 2 11.07 6.49 5.26
CA PHE A 2 10.05 5.62 4.69
C PHE A 2 10.12 4.26 5.42
N ASP A 3 9.16 3.98 6.30
CA ASP A 3 9.15 2.74 7.08
C ASP A 3 8.48 1.57 6.33
N ALA A 4 8.70 0.35 6.83
CA ALA A 4 8.18 -0.86 6.18
C ALA A 4 6.65 -0.89 6.10
N SER A 5 5.95 -0.32 7.10
CA SER A 5 4.49 -0.18 7.09
C SER A 5 4.00 0.73 5.97
N THR A 6 4.69 1.85 5.76
CA THR A 6 4.38 2.80 4.70
C THR A 6 4.62 2.17 3.33
N ALA A 7 5.71 1.42 3.17
CA ALA A 7 5.98 0.69 1.94
C ALA A 7 4.91 -0.37 1.62
N GLN A 8 4.42 -1.10 2.62
CA GLN A 8 3.33 -2.06 2.46
C GLN A 8 2.00 -1.40 2.09
N ALA A 9 1.66 -0.28 2.73
CA ALA A 9 0.46 0.49 2.42
C ALA A 9 0.49 1.00 0.97
N VAL A 10 1.62 1.56 0.53
CA VAL A 10 1.82 1.98 -0.85
C VAL A 10 1.64 0.81 -1.81
N ALA A 11 2.30 -0.33 -1.57
CA ALA A 11 2.18 -1.51 -2.43
C ALA A 11 0.74 -2.04 -2.53
N ALA A 12 -0.01 -2.01 -1.42
CA ALA A 12 -1.43 -2.39 -1.39
C ALA A 12 -2.29 -1.44 -2.23
N VAL A 13 -2.09 -0.13 -2.10
CA VAL A 13 -2.84 0.88 -2.88
C VAL A 13 -2.49 0.85 -4.36
N VAL A 14 -1.22 0.63 -4.71
CA VAL A 14 -0.78 0.41 -6.11
C VAL A 14 -1.47 -0.82 -6.71
N THR A 15 -1.54 -1.92 -5.95
CA THR A 15 -2.22 -3.16 -6.38
C THR A 15 -3.73 -2.96 -6.51
N ALA A 16 -4.36 -2.23 -5.59
CA ALA A 16 -5.78 -1.89 -5.66
C ALA A 16 -6.09 -1.00 -6.87
N ALA A 17 -5.22 -0.04 -7.19
CA ALA A 17 -5.35 0.79 -8.38
C ALA A 17 -5.21 -0.04 -9.67
N ALA A 18 -4.26 -0.97 -9.73
CA ALA A 18 -4.06 -1.86 -10.86
C ALA A 18 -5.24 -2.81 -11.09
N THR A 19 -5.70 -3.50 -10.04
CA THR A 19 -6.86 -4.41 -10.10
C THR A 19 -8.16 -3.66 -10.40
N GLY A 20 -8.30 -2.44 -9.87
CA GLY A 20 -9.42 -1.56 -10.14
C GLY A 20 -9.39 -0.88 -11.51
N ALA A 21 -8.35 -1.04 -12.33
CA ALA A 21 -8.17 -0.29 -13.59
C ALA A 21 -9.28 -0.54 -14.65
N ALA A 22 -10.09 -1.60 -14.47
CA ALA A 22 -11.29 -1.84 -15.25
C ALA A 22 -12.43 -0.86 -14.92
N THR A 23 -12.46 -0.32 -13.70
CA THR A 23 -13.39 0.72 -13.24
C THR A 23 -12.84 2.12 -13.53
N GLU A 24 -13.72 3.12 -13.58
CA GLU A 24 -13.28 4.51 -13.77
C GLU A 24 -12.40 5.00 -12.61
N ALA A 25 -12.81 4.65 -11.37
CA ALA A 25 -12.06 5.01 -10.18
C ALA A 25 -10.65 4.39 -10.19
N GLY A 26 -10.51 3.09 -10.41
CA GLY A 26 -9.19 2.48 -10.46
C GLY A 26 -8.35 2.95 -11.66
N ARG A 27 -8.95 3.21 -12.83
CA ARG A 27 -8.21 3.74 -13.99
C ARG A 27 -7.63 5.12 -13.74
N GLU A 28 -8.40 6.00 -13.11
CA GLU A 28 -7.93 7.33 -12.72
C GLU A 28 -6.84 7.23 -11.64
N ALA A 29 -6.98 6.32 -10.67
CA ALA A 29 -5.96 6.08 -9.65
C ALA A 29 -4.65 5.61 -10.28
N TRP A 30 -4.72 4.60 -11.16
CA TRP A 30 -3.58 4.08 -11.92
C TRP A 30 -2.91 5.15 -12.78
N THR A 31 -3.70 5.94 -13.50
CA THR A 31 -3.19 7.03 -14.34
C THR A 31 -2.50 8.12 -13.51
N SER A 32 -3.04 8.46 -12.35
CA SER A 32 -2.45 9.44 -11.45
C SER A 32 -1.12 8.95 -10.84
N LEU A 33 -1.01 7.66 -10.50
CA LEU A 33 0.23 7.03 -10.05
C LEU A 33 1.32 7.13 -11.13
N LEU A 34 1.00 6.76 -12.38
CA LEU A 34 1.95 6.82 -13.48
C LEU A 34 2.43 8.25 -13.75
N ARG A 35 1.55 9.25 -13.61
CA ARG A 35 1.94 10.67 -13.71
C ARG A 35 2.88 11.08 -12.58
N LEU A 36 2.60 10.63 -11.36
CA LEU A 36 3.44 10.90 -10.19
C LEU A 36 4.83 10.27 -10.34
N ALA A 37 4.90 9.00 -10.73
CA ALA A 37 6.16 8.28 -10.99
C ALA A 37 6.99 8.96 -12.10
N ARG A 38 6.38 9.32 -13.23
CA ARG A 38 7.07 10.05 -14.31
C ARG A 38 7.63 11.40 -13.87
N ARG A 39 6.88 12.13 -13.03
CA ARG A 39 7.34 13.42 -12.48
C ARG A 39 8.56 13.24 -11.57
N ALA A 40 8.63 12.13 -10.84
CA ALA A 40 9.78 11.80 -10.00
C ALA A 40 11.02 11.52 -10.83
N VAL A 41 10.89 10.64 -11.83
CA VAL A 41 11.98 10.26 -12.74
C VAL A 41 12.53 11.47 -13.49
N ARG A 42 11.68 12.37 -13.98
CA ARG A 42 12.13 13.61 -14.65
C ARG A 42 12.96 14.55 -13.74
N ARG A 43 12.81 14.43 -12.43
CA ARG A 43 13.54 15.24 -11.44
C ARG A 43 14.77 14.53 -10.88
N SER A 44 14.89 13.22 -11.10
CA SER A 44 15.96 12.39 -10.57
C SER A 44 17.10 12.30 -11.60
N PRO A 45 18.32 12.75 -11.27
CA PRO A 45 19.48 12.57 -12.15
C PRO A 45 19.82 11.07 -12.24
N GLY A 46 19.73 10.49 -13.45
CA GLY A 46 20.17 9.11 -13.70
C GLY A 46 19.07 8.04 -13.79
N THR A 47 17.80 8.42 -13.71
CA THR A 47 16.67 7.51 -14.01
C THR A 47 16.08 7.86 -15.37
N SER A 48 15.96 6.88 -16.27
CA SER A 48 15.46 7.11 -17.63
C SER A 48 13.94 6.94 -17.68
N GLU A 49 13.23 7.74 -18.49
CA GLU A 49 11.79 7.51 -18.72
C GLU A 49 11.50 6.13 -19.33
N GLU A 50 12.50 5.50 -19.97
CA GLU A 50 12.45 4.09 -20.40
C GLU A 50 12.31 3.10 -19.24
N ASP A 51 12.73 3.43 -18.02
CA ASP A 51 12.50 2.56 -16.86
C ASP A 51 11.02 2.53 -16.44
N LEU A 52 10.22 3.48 -16.96
CA LEU A 52 8.78 3.60 -16.78
C LEU A 52 8.00 3.23 -18.06
N LEU A 53 8.55 2.30 -18.88
CA LEU A 53 7.86 1.65 -20.01
C LEU A 53 6.37 1.38 -19.69
N PRO A 54 5.47 1.38 -20.69
CA PRO A 54 4.05 1.25 -20.46
C PRO A 54 3.74 0.01 -19.60
N VAL A 55 3.40 0.26 -18.33
CA VAL A 55 3.09 -0.77 -17.34
C VAL A 55 1.67 -1.25 -17.57
N ASP A 56 1.50 -2.52 -17.93
CA ASP A 56 0.17 -3.14 -18.02
C ASP A 56 -0.36 -3.41 -16.60
N PRO A 57 -1.47 -2.76 -16.17
CA PRO A 57 -2.07 -3.03 -14.86
C PRO A 57 -2.59 -4.47 -14.72
N ARG A 58 -2.72 -5.22 -15.83
CA ARG A 58 -3.12 -6.64 -15.83
C ARG A 58 -1.96 -7.60 -15.68
N ASP A 59 -0.72 -7.13 -15.75
CA ASP A 59 0.48 -7.95 -15.55
C ASP A 59 1.01 -7.77 -14.12
N PRO A 60 0.83 -8.77 -13.22
CA PRO A 60 1.27 -8.67 -11.83
C PRO A 60 2.79 -8.55 -11.67
N ALA A 61 3.58 -8.98 -12.65
CA ALA A 61 5.04 -8.79 -12.61
C ALA A 61 5.39 -7.31 -12.85
N GLN A 62 4.77 -6.68 -13.86
CA GLN A 62 4.98 -5.27 -14.16
C GLN A 62 4.48 -4.35 -13.03
N VAL A 63 3.33 -4.65 -12.42
CA VAL A 63 2.81 -3.90 -11.27
C VAL A 63 3.78 -3.98 -10.08
N ARG A 64 4.35 -5.16 -9.79
CA ARG A 64 5.34 -5.32 -8.72
C ARG A 64 6.65 -4.59 -8.99
N MET A 65 7.13 -4.61 -10.24
CA MET A 65 8.32 -3.83 -10.62
C MET A 65 8.08 -2.34 -10.46
N LEU A 66 6.92 -1.82 -10.92
CA LEU A 66 6.56 -0.42 -10.72
C LEU A 66 6.50 -0.04 -9.24
N ALA A 67 5.89 -0.89 -8.40
CA ALA A 67 5.85 -0.66 -6.96
C ALA A 67 7.26 -0.60 -6.35
N GLY A 68 8.16 -1.50 -6.77
CA GLY A 68 9.57 -1.49 -6.36
C GLY A 68 10.28 -0.19 -6.75
N LEU A 69 10.19 0.22 -8.01
CA LEU A 69 10.80 1.47 -8.50
C LEU A 69 10.29 2.70 -7.76
N VAL A 70 8.99 2.77 -7.50
CA VAL A 70 8.36 3.86 -6.74
C VAL A 70 8.87 3.89 -5.30
N LEU A 71 8.99 2.73 -4.64
CA LEU A 71 9.53 2.66 -3.27
C LEU A 71 11.01 3.02 -3.20
N GLU A 72 11.81 2.56 -4.17
CA GLU A 72 13.23 2.90 -4.28
C GLU A 72 13.45 4.40 -4.52
N GLU A 73 12.62 5.01 -5.36
CA GLU A 73 12.66 6.46 -5.59
C GLU A 73 12.23 7.24 -4.34
N ALA A 74 11.19 6.78 -3.63
CA ALA A 74 10.75 7.39 -2.37
C ALA A 74 11.83 7.31 -1.29
N ALA A 75 12.64 6.26 -1.27
CA ALA A 75 13.77 6.15 -0.33
C ALA A 75 14.91 7.13 -0.64
N ARG A 76 15.05 7.58 -1.90
CA ARG A 76 16.12 8.48 -2.36
C ARG A 76 15.71 9.95 -2.44
N ASN A 77 14.40 10.23 -2.47
CA ASN A 77 13.84 11.56 -2.71
C ASN A 77 12.70 11.87 -1.73
N ASP A 78 12.98 12.67 -0.70
CA ASP A 78 12.03 13.01 0.36
C ASP A 78 10.80 13.79 -0.16
N ASP A 79 10.97 14.66 -1.16
CA ASP A 79 9.84 15.37 -1.78
C ASP A 79 8.90 14.41 -2.51
N PHE A 80 9.48 13.38 -3.15
CA PHE A 80 8.70 12.34 -3.79
C PHE A 80 8.02 11.42 -2.78
N ALA A 81 8.69 11.07 -1.69
CA ALA A 81 8.11 10.32 -0.58
C ALA A 81 6.86 11.03 -0.04
N ALA A 82 6.96 12.33 0.27
CA ALA A 82 5.82 13.11 0.77
C ALA A 82 4.67 13.18 -0.25
N ALA A 83 4.98 13.34 -1.55
CA ALA A 83 3.97 13.34 -2.60
C ALA A 83 3.28 11.97 -2.75
N LEU A 84 4.03 10.88 -2.60
CA LEU A 84 3.53 9.50 -2.66
C LEU A 84 2.66 9.17 -1.46
N GLU A 85 3.01 9.62 -0.26
CA GLU A 85 2.18 9.48 0.93
C GLU A 85 0.84 10.21 0.76
N SER A 86 0.89 11.49 0.35
CA SER A 86 -0.32 12.28 0.07
C SER A 86 -1.20 11.64 -1.00
N TRP A 87 -0.59 11.10 -2.06
CA TRP A 87 -1.31 10.36 -3.09
C TRP A 87 -1.99 9.10 -2.54
N THR A 88 -1.28 8.33 -1.69
CA THR A 88 -1.79 7.09 -1.09
C THR A 88 -3.02 7.38 -0.25
N ASP A 89 -2.99 8.43 0.57
CA ASP A 89 -4.10 8.81 1.43
C ASP A 89 -5.32 9.26 0.62
N ALA A 90 -5.11 10.07 -0.41
CA ALA A 90 -6.18 10.54 -1.30
C ALA A 90 -6.84 9.38 -2.08
N VAL A 91 -6.04 8.45 -2.60
CA VAL A 91 -6.54 7.29 -3.35
C VAL A 91 -7.22 6.28 -2.43
N SER A 92 -6.71 6.07 -1.22
CA SER A 92 -7.32 5.16 -0.25
C SER A 92 -8.73 5.60 0.10
N ALA A 93 -8.92 6.89 0.42
CA ALA A 93 -10.23 7.47 0.68
C ALA A 93 -11.19 7.31 -0.52
N ARG A 94 -10.68 7.50 -1.75
CA ARG A 94 -11.50 7.43 -2.96
C ARG A 94 -11.89 6.01 -3.37
N LEU A 95 -11.01 5.04 -3.13
CA LEU A 95 -11.26 3.62 -3.39
C LEU A 95 -12.03 2.93 -2.24
N GLY A 96 -12.34 3.67 -1.17
CA GLY A 96 -12.98 3.10 0.02
C GLY A 96 -12.10 2.10 0.76
N LEU A 97 -10.78 2.18 0.58
CA LEU A 97 -9.83 1.43 1.38
C LEU A 97 -9.80 2.06 2.77
N ALA A 98 -9.70 1.22 3.82
CA ALA A 98 -9.51 1.74 5.17
C ALA A 98 -8.31 2.71 5.18
N PRO A 99 -8.38 3.83 5.94
CA PRO A 99 -7.24 4.72 6.12
C PRO A 99 -6.01 3.89 6.52
N ARG A 100 -4.80 4.34 6.17
CA ARG A 100 -3.52 3.76 6.66
C ARG A 100 -3.75 3.28 8.08
N VAL A 101 -3.87 1.96 8.27
CA VAL A 101 -4.09 1.39 9.58
C VAL A 101 -2.86 1.77 10.39
N SER A 102 -3.05 2.70 11.34
CA SER A 102 -2.11 2.92 12.43
C SER A 102 -1.85 1.55 13.04
N GLY A 103 -0.60 1.10 12.96
CA GLY A 103 -0.25 -0.32 13.01
C GLY A 103 -0.75 -1.08 14.24
N VAL A 104 -1.19 -2.32 13.98
CA VAL A 104 -1.09 -3.41 14.96
C VAL A 104 -0.19 -4.48 14.34
N HIS A 105 1.05 -4.53 14.78
CA HIS A 105 1.97 -5.64 14.57
C HIS A 105 2.09 -6.39 15.89
N ASN A 106 1.54 -7.60 15.97
CA ASN A 106 1.76 -8.50 17.11
C ASN A 106 2.67 -9.64 16.66
N GLU A 107 3.86 -9.69 17.23
CA GLU A 107 4.80 -10.80 17.08
C GLU A 107 4.53 -11.83 18.19
N VAL A 108 4.18 -13.08 17.83
CA VAL A 108 4.16 -14.20 18.77
C VAL A 108 5.36 -15.08 18.48
N ALA A 109 6.46 -14.86 19.21
CA ALA A 109 7.68 -15.66 19.10
C ALA A 109 7.97 -16.44 20.40
N GLY A 110 8.33 -17.72 20.24
CA GLY A 110 8.87 -18.59 21.30
C GLY A 110 7.84 -19.47 22.04
N ASN A 111 7.60 -20.69 21.57
CA ASN A 111 6.93 -21.79 22.29
C ASN A 111 5.54 -21.50 22.92
N ALA A 112 4.79 -20.51 22.42
CA ALA A 112 3.45 -20.22 22.92
C ALA A 112 2.45 -21.32 22.48
N ARG A 113 2.01 -22.17 23.42
CA ARG A 113 0.85 -23.06 23.21
C ARG A 113 -0.43 -22.24 23.44
N VAL A 114 -0.99 -21.67 22.39
CA VAL A 114 -2.21 -20.85 22.49
C VAL A 114 -3.40 -21.61 21.92
N ALA A 115 -4.42 -21.86 22.73
CA ALA A 115 -5.60 -22.62 22.32
C ALA A 115 -6.59 -21.78 21.48
N THR A 116 -6.62 -20.45 21.64
CA THR A 116 -7.36 -19.53 20.78
C THR A 116 -6.73 -18.13 20.85
N VAL A 117 -6.39 -17.56 19.69
CA VAL A 117 -5.87 -16.20 19.56
C VAL A 117 -6.93 -15.37 18.85
N ILE A 118 -7.31 -14.23 19.44
CA ILE A 118 -8.11 -13.19 18.76
C ILE A 118 -7.29 -11.91 18.77
N GLN A 119 -7.00 -11.38 17.58
CA GLN A 119 -6.28 -10.13 17.36
C GLN A 119 -7.16 -9.20 16.53
N ALA A 120 -7.46 -8.02 17.05
CA ALA A 120 -8.28 -7.02 16.37
C ALA A 120 -7.79 -5.61 16.69
N ASP A 121 -7.80 -4.73 15.67
CA ASP A 121 -7.42 -3.32 15.78
C ASP A 121 -8.56 -2.47 16.40
N THR A 122 -9.83 -2.74 16.04
CA THR A 122 -11.00 -2.18 16.73
C THR A 122 -12.15 -3.19 16.72
N VAL A 123 -12.84 -3.35 17.85
CA VAL A 123 -14.02 -4.20 18.00
C VAL A 123 -15.23 -3.30 18.24
N ASN A 124 -16.19 -3.31 17.31
CA ASN A 124 -17.48 -2.65 17.50
C ASN A 124 -18.57 -3.71 17.73
N GLY A 125 -18.96 -3.86 19.01
CA GLY A 125 -19.89 -4.89 19.51
C GLY A 125 -19.27 -5.73 20.63
N GLY A 126 -20.11 -6.26 21.54
CA GLY A 126 -19.62 -7.03 22.69
C GLY A 126 -19.08 -8.41 22.29
N ILE A 127 -17.81 -8.69 22.64
CA ILE A 127 -17.24 -10.04 22.55
C ILE A 127 -17.71 -10.82 23.78
N SER A 128 -18.52 -11.85 23.57
CA SER A 128 -18.93 -12.77 24.64
C SER A 128 -18.32 -14.15 24.38
N PHE A 129 -17.40 -14.56 25.26
CA PHE A 129 -16.96 -15.95 25.33
C PHE A 129 -17.97 -16.69 26.20
N GLY A 130 -18.76 -17.58 25.61
CA GLY A 130 -19.81 -18.31 26.31
C GLY A 130 -19.29 -18.93 27.61
N GLN A 131 -20.02 -18.74 28.71
CA GLN A 131 -19.77 -19.45 29.95
C GLN A 131 -20.09 -20.93 29.73
N GLY A 132 -19.08 -21.80 29.87
CA GLY A 132 -19.34 -23.22 30.08
C GLY A 132 -19.95 -23.43 31.47
N PRO A 133 -21.01 -24.24 31.64
CA PRO A 133 -21.51 -24.62 32.96
C PRO A 133 -20.54 -25.59 33.67
N PRO A 134 -20.61 -25.73 35.01
CA PRO A 134 -19.60 -26.39 35.85
C PRO A 134 -19.41 -27.88 35.60
#